data_AF-A0A8C2HLJ1-F1
#
_entry.id   AF-A0A8C2HLJ1-F1
#
_cell.length_a   1.000
_cell.length_b   1.000
_cell.length_c   1.000
_cell.angle_alpha   90.00
_cell.angle_beta   90.00
_cell.angle_gamma   90.00
#
_symmetry.space_group_name_H-M   'P 1'
#
loop_
_entity.id
_entity.type
_entity.pdbx_description
1 polymer ?
#
loop_
_entity_poly.entity_id
_entity_poly.type
_entity_poly.pdbx_seq_one_letter_code
_entity_poly.pdbx_strand_id
1 'polypeptide(L)'
;MIVAGALQKRVKAYGGWRIALYVAAALGAGFVFLQEREANDIEDQFTPINGPAKLERAFVVETFPQSEEFSQLRLTSDGTYASLIITDLHGENILTVPAFNDIIELDRQVKKITTGNTFENLCAKTKGRCMSNAILDIINYNATEILKPD
;
A
#
# COMPACT_ATOMS: atom_id res chain seq x y z
N MET A 1 -35.83 -37.34 -24.35
CA MET A 1 -35.29 -38.28 -23.34
C MET A 1 -34.46 -39.43 -23.93
N ILE A 2 -34.74 -39.91 -25.15
CA ILE A 2 -34.02 -41.05 -25.78
C ILE A 2 -32.57 -40.70 -26.20
N VAL A 3 -32.31 -39.45 -26.62
CA VAL A 3 -30.97 -38.99 -27.05
C VAL A 3 -29.96 -38.97 -25.89
N ALA A 4 -30.40 -38.60 -24.68
CA ALA A 4 -29.54 -38.58 -23.49
C ALA A 4 -29.08 -40.00 -23.09
N GLY A 5 -29.97 -41.00 -23.17
CA GLY A 5 -29.66 -42.39 -22.82
C GLY A 5 -28.68 -43.06 -23.78
N ALA A 6 -28.74 -42.75 -25.08
CA ALA A 6 -27.82 -43.29 -26.09
C ALA A 6 -26.41 -42.68 -25.97
N LEU A 7 -26.31 -41.38 -25.69
CA LEU A 7 -25.04 -40.69 -25.45
C LEU A 7 -24.34 -41.23 -24.20
N GLN A 8 -25.09 -41.43 -23.12
CA GLN A 8 -24.58 -41.90 -21.83
C GLN A 8 -24.07 -43.35 -21.88
N LYS A 9 -24.72 -44.22 -22.66
CA LYS A 9 -24.22 -45.58 -22.93
C LYS A 9 -22.93 -45.59 -23.75
N ARG A 10 -22.79 -44.68 -24.73
CA ARG A 10 -21.55 -44.57 -25.53
C ARG A 10 -20.38 -44.00 -24.72
N VAL A 11 -20.60 -42.99 -23.89
CA VAL A 11 -19.56 -42.41 -23.02
C VAL A 11 -18.98 -43.44 -22.03
N LYS A 12 -19.81 -44.34 -21.48
CA LYS A 12 -19.35 -45.44 -20.62
C LYS A 12 -18.55 -46.51 -21.38
N ALA A 13 -18.95 -46.85 -22.61
CA ALA A 13 -18.31 -47.90 -23.41
C ALA A 13 -16.87 -47.56 -23.87
N TYR A 14 -16.56 -46.27 -24.06
CA TYR A 14 -15.24 -45.79 -24.52
C TYR A 14 -14.35 -45.23 -23.41
N GLY A 15 -14.68 -45.46 -22.13
CA GLY A 15 -13.85 -44.97 -21.02
C GLY A 15 -13.80 -43.44 -20.92
N GLY A 16 -14.93 -42.76 -21.17
CA GLY A 16 -15.02 -41.30 -21.24
C GLY A 16 -14.58 -40.54 -19.97
N TRP A 17 -14.45 -41.21 -18.82
CA TRP A 17 -13.88 -40.62 -17.60
C TRP A 17 -12.40 -40.20 -17.76
N ARG A 18 -11.65 -40.88 -18.64
CA ARG A 18 -10.25 -40.54 -18.92
C ARG A 18 -10.14 -39.18 -19.61
N ILE A 19 -11.07 -38.89 -20.51
CA ILE A 19 -11.14 -37.59 -21.20
C ILE A 19 -11.38 -36.48 -20.19
N ALA A 20 -12.31 -36.69 -19.24
CA ALA A 20 -12.54 -35.74 -18.16
C ALA A 20 -11.28 -35.51 -17.30
N LEU A 21 -10.50 -36.56 -17.01
CA LEU A 21 -9.23 -36.42 -16.28
C LEU A 21 -8.17 -35.65 -17.07
N TYR A 22 -8.01 -35.92 -18.37
CA TYR A 22 -7.05 -35.19 -19.20
C TYR A 22 -7.42 -33.71 -19.33
N VAL A 23 -8.71 -33.40 -19.51
CA VAL A 23 -9.20 -32.01 -19.55
C VAL A 23 -8.99 -31.33 -18.21
N ALA A 24 -9.31 -31.99 -17.09
CA ALA A 24 -9.08 -31.45 -15.76
C ALA A 24 -7.59 -31.21 -15.47
N ALA A 25 -6.70 -32.12 -15.88
CA ALA A 25 -5.26 -31.95 -15.73
C ALA A 25 -4.71 -30.82 -16.59
N ALA A 26 -5.17 -30.70 -17.84
CA ALA A 26 -4.77 -29.61 -18.74
C ALA A 26 -5.22 -28.23 -18.22
N LEU A 27 -6.46 -28.12 -17.72
CA LEU A 27 -6.96 -26.88 -17.11
C LEU A 27 -6.28 -26.60 -15.76
N GLY A 28 -6.01 -27.63 -14.96
CA GLY A 28 -5.36 -27.52 -13.66
C GLY A 28 -3.88 -27.16 -13.73
N ALA A 29 -3.18 -27.49 -14.82
CA ALA A 29 -1.78 -27.11 -15.02
C ALA A 29 -1.57 -25.59 -14.99
N GLY A 30 -2.59 -24.82 -15.38
CA GLY A 30 -2.57 -23.36 -15.28
C GLY A 30 -2.45 -22.84 -13.84
N PHE A 31 -2.83 -23.63 -12.83
CA PHE A 31 -2.74 -23.20 -11.43
C PHE A 31 -1.32 -23.01 -10.91
N VAL A 32 -0.31 -23.55 -11.61
CA VAL A 32 1.11 -23.28 -11.30
C VAL A 32 1.43 -21.78 -11.37
N PHE A 33 0.73 -21.03 -12.22
CA PHE A 33 0.95 -19.59 -12.42
C PHE A 33 0.15 -18.70 -11.47
N LEU A 34 -0.69 -19.26 -10.57
CA LEU A 34 -1.55 -18.43 -9.71
C LEU A 34 -0.74 -17.51 -8.79
N GLN A 35 0.34 -18.02 -8.20
CA GLN A 35 1.17 -17.24 -7.28
C GLN A 35 1.88 -16.07 -7.99
N GLU A 36 2.28 -16.25 -9.25
CA GLU A 36 2.89 -15.17 -10.06
C GLU A 36 1.88 -14.15 -10.56
N ARG A 37 0.60 -14.51 -10.62
CA ARG A 37 -0.51 -13.70 -11.16
C ARG A 37 -1.43 -13.18 -10.06
N GLU A 38 -1.02 -13.27 -8.81
CA GLU A 38 -1.78 -12.78 -7.67
C GLU A 38 -1.80 -11.25 -7.69
N ALA A 39 -2.98 -10.67 -7.93
CA ALA A 39 -3.19 -9.23 -7.86
C ALA A 39 -3.36 -8.82 -6.39
N ASN A 40 -2.25 -8.59 -5.70
CA ASN A 40 -2.24 -8.14 -4.30
C ASN A 40 -2.41 -6.63 -4.12
N ASP A 41 -2.54 -5.88 -5.21
CA ASP A 41 -2.78 -4.44 -5.15
C ASP A 41 -4.23 -4.14 -4.74
N ILE A 42 -4.39 -3.32 -3.70
CA ILE A 42 -5.71 -2.98 -3.13
C ILE A 42 -6.49 -2.13 -4.14
N GLU A 43 -5.82 -1.18 -4.79
CA GLU A 43 -6.48 -0.30 -5.76
C GLU A 43 -7.07 -1.12 -6.91
N ASP A 44 -6.31 -2.05 -7.49
CA ASP A 44 -6.76 -2.89 -8.61
C ASP A 44 -7.87 -3.90 -8.26
N GLN A 45 -7.97 -4.32 -7.00
CA GLN A 45 -9.04 -5.21 -6.55
C GLN A 45 -10.36 -4.49 -6.29
N PHE A 46 -10.31 -3.23 -5.85
CA PHE A 46 -11.50 -2.48 -5.42
C PHE A 46 -11.92 -1.37 -6.39
N THR A 47 -11.09 -1.03 -7.38
CA THR A 47 -11.41 0.01 -8.37
C THR A 47 -11.32 -0.52 -9.81
N PRO A 48 -12.32 -0.23 -10.67
CA PRO A 48 -12.26 -0.64 -12.06
C PRO A 48 -11.05 -0.05 -12.79
N ILE A 49 -10.34 -0.89 -13.56
CA ILE A 49 -9.11 -0.50 -14.31
C ILE A 49 -9.31 0.75 -15.17
N ASN A 50 -10.48 0.87 -15.81
CA ASN A 50 -10.83 2.01 -16.68
C ASN A 50 -11.98 2.86 -16.09
N GLY A 51 -12.06 2.95 -14.76
CA GLY A 51 -13.04 3.81 -14.10
C GLY A 51 -12.80 5.29 -14.45
N PRO A 52 -13.85 6.14 -14.50
CA PRO A 52 -13.71 7.57 -14.75
C PRO A 52 -12.67 8.25 -13.84
N ALA A 53 -12.62 7.86 -12.56
CA ALA A 53 -11.64 8.37 -11.61
C ALA A 53 -10.18 8.02 -11.98
N LYS A 54 -9.91 6.82 -12.53
CA LYS A 54 -8.56 6.43 -13.00
C LYS A 54 -8.16 7.23 -14.24
N LEU A 55 -9.10 7.52 -15.14
CA LEU A 55 -8.84 8.37 -16.31
C LEU A 55 -8.54 9.82 -15.93
N GLU A 56 -9.31 10.39 -15.00
CA GLU A 56 -9.05 11.74 -14.47
C GLU A 56 -7.70 11.81 -13.74
N ARG A 57 -7.38 10.79 -12.93
CA ARG A 57 -6.07 10.66 -12.29
C ARG A 57 -4.94 10.60 -13.32
N ALA A 58 -5.09 9.83 -14.39
CA ALA A 58 -4.10 9.76 -15.47
C ALA A 58 -3.88 11.13 -16.13
N PHE A 59 -4.95 11.85 -16.44
CA PHE A 59 -4.87 13.22 -16.95
C PHE A 59 -4.15 14.18 -15.99
N VAL A 60 -4.42 14.10 -14.68
CA VAL A 60 -3.75 14.91 -13.67
C VAL A 60 -2.25 14.57 -13.59
N VAL A 61 -1.89 13.29 -13.62
CA VAL A 61 -0.47 12.85 -13.58
C VAL A 61 0.29 13.30 -14.82
N GLU A 62 -0.33 13.24 -16.00
CA GLU A 62 0.26 13.71 -17.25
C GLU A 62 0.43 15.24 -17.28
N THR A 63 -0.54 15.98 -16.75
CA THR A 63 -0.53 17.46 -16.74
C THR A 63 0.36 18.02 -15.63
N PHE A 64 0.40 17.33 -14.49
CA PHE A 64 1.12 17.72 -13.28
C PHE A 64 1.97 16.55 -12.79
N PRO A 65 3.10 16.25 -13.47
CA PRO A 65 3.99 15.19 -13.04
C PRO A 65 4.53 15.51 -11.64
N GLN A 66 4.69 14.48 -10.81
CA GLN A 66 5.27 14.66 -9.50
C GLN A 66 6.70 15.21 -9.62
N SER A 67 6.86 16.45 -9.20
CA SER A 67 8.16 17.09 -9.03
C SER A 67 8.48 17.25 -7.55
N GLU A 68 9.76 17.46 -7.26
CA GLU A 68 10.32 17.80 -5.94
C GLU A 68 9.75 19.12 -5.36
N GLU A 69 8.80 19.77 -6.03
CA GLU A 69 8.18 21.03 -5.61
C GLU A 69 6.78 20.82 -5.04
N PHE A 70 6.18 19.64 -5.24
CA PHE A 70 4.83 19.33 -4.75
C PHE A 70 4.85 18.90 -3.28
N SER A 71 3.77 19.26 -2.58
CA SER A 71 3.54 18.85 -1.19
C SER A 71 3.16 17.37 -1.12
N GLN A 72 3.65 16.67 -0.09
CA GLN A 72 3.24 15.30 0.25
C GLN A 72 1.72 15.12 0.42
N LEU A 73 0.98 16.20 0.72
CA LEU A 73 -0.49 16.15 0.81
C LEU A 73 -1.18 16.05 -0.55
N ARG A 74 -0.43 16.13 -1.65
CA ARG A 74 -0.92 16.07 -3.03
C ARG A 74 -0.28 14.93 -3.82
N LEU A 75 -0.17 13.77 -3.17
CA LEU A 75 0.19 12.54 -3.87
C LEU A 75 -0.96 12.16 -4.81
N THR A 76 -0.63 11.82 -6.06
CA THR A 76 -1.61 11.38 -7.06
C THR A 76 -1.98 9.91 -6.91
N SER A 77 -1.28 9.19 -6.04
CA SER A 77 -1.55 7.80 -5.66
C SER A 77 -1.73 7.70 -4.15
N ASP A 78 -2.36 6.62 -3.70
CA ASP A 78 -2.44 6.29 -2.27
C ASP A 78 -1.05 6.19 -1.63
N GLY A 79 -0.02 5.90 -2.44
CA GLY A 79 1.38 5.88 -2.02
C GLY A 79 1.68 4.82 -0.97
N THR A 80 2.95 4.72 -0.58
CA THR A 80 3.33 3.96 0.62
C THR A 80 3.53 4.96 1.74
N TYR A 81 2.59 5.01 2.68
CA TYR A 81 2.67 5.89 3.84
C TYR A 81 2.62 5.07 5.14
N ALA A 82 3.26 5.62 6.17
CA ALA A 82 3.15 5.13 7.53
C ALA A 82 2.69 6.30 8.41
N SER A 83 1.72 6.05 9.28
CA SER A 83 1.22 7.04 10.24
C SER A 83 1.33 6.47 11.64
N LEU A 84 1.87 7.26 12.56
CA LEU A 84 1.95 6.93 13.98
C LEU A 84 1.05 7.90 14.74
N ILE A 85 0.07 7.34 15.45
CA ILE A 85 -0.80 8.11 16.35
C ILE A 85 -0.32 7.84 17.77
N ILE A 86 0.04 8.90 18.47
CA ILE A 86 0.63 8.82 19.81
C ILE A 86 -0.36 9.43 20.80
N THR A 87 -0.70 8.66 21.83
CA THR A 87 -1.63 9.05 22.88
C THR A 87 -1.04 8.71 24.24
N ASP A 88 -1.40 9.46 25.27
CA ASP A 88 -1.09 9.08 26.65
C ASP A 88 -1.98 7.91 27.10
N LEU A 89 -1.45 7.04 27.98
CA LEU A 89 -2.14 5.86 28.49
C LEU A 89 -3.28 6.18 29.46
N HIS A 90 -3.20 7.33 30.14
CA HIS A 90 -4.16 7.79 31.13
C HIS A 90 -5.07 8.90 30.59
N GLY A 91 -4.93 9.25 29.31
CA GLY A 91 -5.67 10.35 28.69
C GLY A 91 -5.13 11.73 29.09
N GLU A 92 -3.93 11.80 29.65
CA GLU A 92 -3.25 13.04 30.00
C GLU A 92 -2.70 13.75 28.75
N ASN A 93 -2.28 15.00 28.94
CA ASN A 93 -1.75 15.83 27.88
C ASN A 93 -0.37 15.34 27.39
N ILE A 94 -0.22 15.13 26.07
CA ILE A 94 1.06 14.78 25.44
C ILE A 94 1.98 15.99 25.21
N LEU A 95 1.48 17.22 25.32
CA LEU A 95 2.26 18.46 25.17
C LEU A 95 3.07 18.78 26.44
N THR A 96 3.77 17.78 26.98
CA THR A 96 4.66 17.93 28.12
C THR A 96 6.09 17.62 27.70
N VAL A 97 7.06 18.25 28.35
CA VAL A 97 8.49 18.02 28.08
C VAL A 97 8.88 16.53 28.09
N PRO A 98 8.51 15.70 29.10
CA PRO A 98 8.85 14.28 29.08
C PRO A 98 8.22 13.55 27.89
N ALA A 99 6.92 13.73 27.64
CA ALA A 99 6.23 13.05 26.54
C ALA A 99 6.82 13.45 25.17
N PHE A 100 7.15 14.73 24.96
CA PHE A 100 7.76 15.17 23.71
C PHE A 100 9.20 14.69 23.51
N ASN A 101 9.98 14.53 24.58
CA ASN A 101 11.29 13.89 24.46
C ASN A 101 11.16 12.46 23.94
N ASP A 102 10.17 11.71 24.41
CA ASP A 102 9.89 10.36 23.94
C ASP A 102 9.43 10.36 22.47
N ILE A 103 8.57 11.32 22.08
CA ILE A 103 8.13 11.49 20.69
C ILE A 103 9.31 11.82 19.77
N ILE A 104 10.21 12.72 20.19
CA ILE A 104 11.41 13.08 19.42
C ILE A 104 12.33 11.87 19.28
N GLU A 105 12.51 11.08 20.33
CA GLU A 105 13.33 9.86 20.25
C GLU A 105 12.70 8.81 19.35
N LEU A 106 11.37 8.64 19.39
CA LEU A 106 10.65 7.77 18.48
C LEU A 106 10.85 8.17 17.01
N ASP A 107 10.76 9.47 16.68
CA ASP A 107 11.05 9.98 15.34
C ASP A 107 12.49 9.65 14.90
N ARG A 108 13.47 9.80 15.79
CA ARG A 108 14.86 9.40 15.51
C ARG A 108 14.99 7.90 15.26
N GLN A 109 14.29 7.07 16.03
CA GLN A 109 14.30 5.62 15.84
C GLN A 109 13.72 5.26 14.47
N VAL A 110 12.58 5.83 14.09
CA VAL A 110 11.97 5.61 12.77
C VAL A 110 12.93 5.99 11.64
N LYS A 111 13.59 7.16 11.73
CA LYS A 111 14.57 7.61 10.74
C LYS A 111 15.85 6.77 10.68
N LYS A 112 16.17 6.03 11.75
CA LYS A 112 17.33 5.11 11.82
C LYS A 112 17.05 3.70 11.29
N ILE A 113 15.78 3.36 11.00
CA ILE A 113 15.45 2.04 10.46
C ILE A 113 16.16 1.85 9.11
N THR A 114 16.82 0.71 8.96
CA THR A 114 17.51 0.31 7.72
C THR A 114 17.09 -1.10 7.34
N THR A 115 16.40 -1.22 6.20
CA THR A 115 15.92 -2.51 5.67
C THR A 115 16.21 -2.55 4.18
N GLY A 116 17.48 -2.82 3.82
CA GLY A 116 17.96 -2.78 2.43
C GLY A 116 18.07 -1.36 1.83
N ASN A 117 17.21 -0.43 2.25
CA ASN A 117 17.25 1.00 1.97
C ASN A 117 17.26 1.81 3.28
N THR A 118 17.78 3.03 3.22
CA THR A 118 17.72 4.01 4.33
C THR A 118 16.44 4.85 4.23
N PHE A 119 15.97 5.39 5.35
CA PHE A 119 14.84 6.33 5.37
C PHE A 119 15.05 7.49 4.38
N GLU A 120 16.27 8.03 4.29
CA GLU A 120 16.61 9.13 3.38
C GLU A 120 16.45 8.78 1.89
N ASN A 121 16.47 7.50 1.52
CA ASN A 121 16.24 7.05 0.15
C ASN A 121 14.76 6.84 -0.15
N LEU A 122 13.94 6.59 0.86
CA LEU A 122 12.52 6.23 0.71
C LEU A 122 11.56 7.40 1.00
N CYS A 123 11.99 8.39 1.78
CA CYS A 123 11.17 9.52 2.20
C CYS A 123 10.67 10.34 1.00
N ALA A 124 9.49 10.98 1.16
CA ALA A 124 9.06 12.01 0.24
C ALA A 124 9.99 13.22 0.34
N LYS A 125 10.52 13.68 -0.80
CA LYS A 125 11.47 14.79 -0.87
C LYS A 125 10.82 16.03 -1.46
N THR A 126 11.19 17.17 -0.87
CA THR A 126 10.91 18.49 -1.42
C THR A 126 12.23 19.24 -1.51
N LYS A 127 12.57 19.74 -2.70
CA LYS A 127 13.87 20.38 -2.98
C LYS A 127 15.07 19.53 -2.55
N GLY A 128 14.99 18.21 -2.74
CA GLY A 128 16.06 17.27 -2.42
C GLY A 128 16.24 16.95 -0.94
N ARG A 129 15.33 17.37 -0.05
CA ARG A 129 15.35 17.04 1.38
C ARG A 129 14.09 16.28 1.76
N CYS A 130 14.23 15.29 2.66
CA CYS A 130 13.06 14.63 3.23
C CYS A 130 12.17 15.66 3.91
N MET A 131 10.86 15.57 3.67
CA MET A 131 9.89 16.34 4.44
C MET A 131 9.95 15.94 5.91
N SER A 132 9.94 16.95 6.78
CA SER A 132 9.98 16.81 8.23
C SER A 132 8.61 17.04 8.85
N ASN A 133 8.44 16.64 10.11
CA ASN A 133 7.23 16.88 10.86
C ASN A 133 7.18 18.35 11.31
N ALA A 134 6.17 19.09 10.84
CA ALA A 134 6.04 20.52 11.12
C ALA A 134 6.00 20.86 12.63
N ILE A 135 5.40 20.00 13.46
CA ILE A 135 5.33 20.22 14.91
C ILE A 135 6.73 20.10 15.53
N LEU A 136 7.49 19.07 15.13
CA LEU A 136 8.86 18.87 15.62
C LEU A 136 9.81 19.97 15.13
N ASP A 137 9.57 20.50 13.92
CA ASP A 137 10.35 21.60 13.37
C ASP A 137 10.09 22.92 14.10
N ILE A 138 8.82 23.22 14.45
CA ILE A 138 8.45 24.43 15.19
C ILE A 138 9.18 24.51 16.54
N ILE A 139 9.29 23.38 17.24
CA ILE A 139 10.01 23.29 18.52
C ILE A 139 11.52 23.06 18.34
N ASN A 140 12.03 23.10 17.11
CA ASN A 140 13.44 22.85 16.78
C ASN A 140 14.00 21.56 17.40
N TYR A 141 13.20 20.48 17.39
CA TYR A 141 13.54 19.19 18.02
C TYR A 141 13.99 19.31 19.50
N ASN A 142 13.46 20.30 20.21
CA ASN A 142 13.74 20.53 21.62
C ASN A 142 12.44 20.60 22.42
N ALA A 143 12.20 19.59 23.26
CA ALA A 143 10.99 19.49 24.06
C ALA A 143 10.79 20.66 25.04
N THR A 144 11.85 21.38 25.44
CA THR A 144 11.71 22.52 26.35
C THR A 144 11.05 23.73 25.71
N GLU A 145 11.06 23.83 24.38
CA GLU A 145 10.45 24.93 23.64
C GLU A 145 8.92 24.94 23.75
N ILE A 146 8.30 23.81 24.12
CA ILE A 146 6.85 23.68 24.32
C ILE A 146 6.35 24.54 25.49
N LEU A 147 7.24 24.86 26.43
CA LEU A 147 6.91 25.66 27.62
C LEU A 147 7.23 27.14 27.44
N LYS A 148 7.83 27.57 26.32
CA LYS A 148 8.10 28.98 26.12
C LYS A 148 6.79 29.71 25.77
N PRO A 149 6.36 30.68 26.60
CA PRO A 149 5.30 31.59 26.17
C PRO A 149 5.85 32.50 25.08
N ASP A 150 5.03 32.74 24.05
CA ASP A 150 5.28 33.69 22.96
C ASP A 150 5.57 35.12 23.46
#